data_AF-A0A7J2MDX1-F1
#
_entry.id   AF-A0A7J2MDX1-F1
#
_cell.length_a   1.000
_cell.length_b   1.000
_cell.length_c   1.000
_cell.angle_alpha   90.00
_cell.angle_beta   90.00
_cell.angle_gamma   90.00
#
_symmetry.space_group_name_H-M   'P 1'
#
loop_
_entity.id
_entity.type
_entity.pdbx_description
1 polymer ?
#
loop_
_entity_poly.entity_id
_entity_poly.type
_entity_poly.pdbx_seq_one_letter_code
_entity_poly.pdbx_strand_id
1 'polypeptide(L)' 'SHRSAETCDSMIADVAVAIGADLLKTGAPARSERTSKYNQLLRIEEELGEAARFAQL' A
#
# COMPACT_ATOMS: atom_id res chain seq x y z
N SER A 1 4.60 1.07 -8.16
CA SER A 1 5.50 2.04 -7.46
C SER A 1 4.99 3.44 -7.73
N HIS A 2 5.04 4.30 -6.71
CA HIS A 2 4.57 5.69 -6.76
C HIS A 2 5.37 6.58 -7.74
N ARG A 3 4.71 7.56 -8.34
CA ARG A 3 5.30 8.59 -9.22
C ARG A 3 5.28 9.98 -8.57
N SER A 4 6.18 10.87 -8.99
CA SER A 4 6.45 12.17 -8.32
C SER A 4 5.29 13.18 -8.32
N ALA A 5 4.27 12.98 -9.16
CA ALA A 5 3.09 13.84 -9.28
C ALA A 5 1.78 13.02 -9.18
N GLU A 6 1.75 12.04 -8.29
CA GLU A 6 0.55 11.23 -8.07
C GLU A 6 -0.50 11.93 -7.22
N THR A 7 -1.73 11.43 -7.32
CA THR A 7 -2.88 11.84 -6.52
C THR A 7 -3.01 10.97 -5.25
N CYS A 8 -4.00 11.28 -4.41
CA CYS A 8 -4.38 10.46 -3.26
C CYS A 8 -5.12 9.15 -3.65
N ASP A 9 -5.11 8.77 -4.93
CA ASP A 9 -5.57 7.47 -5.37
C ASP A 9 -4.67 6.37 -4.78
N SER A 10 -5.28 5.35 -4.18
CA SER A 10 -4.58 4.28 -3.49
C SER A 10 -4.54 2.96 -4.26
N MET A 11 -5.01 2.91 -5.52
CA MET A 11 -5.19 1.68 -6.30
C MET A 11 -3.93 0.80 -6.36
N ILE A 12 -2.74 1.41 -6.31
CA ILE A 12 -1.49 0.64 -6.36
C ILE A 12 -1.25 -0.20 -5.09
N ALA A 13 -1.88 0.13 -3.96
CA ALA A 13 -1.87 -0.69 -2.75
C ALA A 13 -2.72 -1.94 -2.95
N ASP A 14 -3.94 -1.77 -3.48
CA ASP A 14 -4.87 -2.87 -3.78
C ASP A 14 -4.27 -3.83 -4.82
N VAL A 15 -3.70 -3.29 -5.91
CA VAL A 15 -3.03 -4.10 -6.93
C VAL A 15 -1.85 -4.87 -6.36
N ALA A 16 -1.05 -4.26 -5.47
CA ALA A 16 0.10 -4.93 -4.86
C ALA A 16 -0.32 -6.14 -4.02
N VAL A 17 -1.38 -6.00 -3.21
CA VAL A 17 -1.90 -7.11 -2.41
C VAL A 17 -2.56 -8.18 -3.29
N ALA A 18 -3.35 -7.77 -4.29
CA ALA A 18 -4.07 -8.68 -5.17
C ALA A 18 -3.14 -9.61 -5.98
N ILE A 19 -1.96 -9.13 -6.38
CA ILE A 19 -0.97 -9.93 -7.11
C ILE A 19 0.02 -10.66 -6.20
N GLY A 20 -0.07 -10.48 -4.87
CA GLY A 20 0.87 -11.03 -3.91
C GLY A 20 2.29 -10.47 -4.06
N ALA A 21 2.43 -9.17 -4.33
CA ALA A 21 3.74 -8.53 -4.41
C ALA A 21 4.36 -8.39 -3.02
N ASP A 22 5.62 -8.83 -2.86
CA ASP A 22 6.33 -8.73 -1.58
C ASP A 22 6.69 -7.29 -1.18
N LEU A 23 6.83 -6.38 -2.17
CA LEU A 23 7.33 -5.02 -1.96
C LEU A 23 6.50 -3.98 -2.71
N LEU A 24 6.10 -2.92 -1.99
CA LEU A 24 5.54 -1.71 -2.58
C LEU A 24 6.41 -0.49 -2.26
N LYS A 25 6.99 0.11 -3.30
CA LYS A 25 7.69 1.40 -3.17
C LYS A 25 6.73 2.57 -3.39
N THR A 26 6.30 3.21 -2.29
CA THR A 26 5.38 4.37 -2.31
C THR A 26 5.95 5.68 -1.75
N GLY A 27 7.26 5.75 -1.50
CA GLY A 27 7.95 6.94 -0.98
C GLY A 27 7.83 7.09 0.54
N ALA A 28 8.38 8.16 1.12
CA ALA A 28 8.29 8.39 2.57
C ALA A 28 6.82 8.63 3.01
N PRO A 29 6.44 8.29 4.25
CA PRO A 29 5.10 8.53 4.82
C PRO A 29 4.89 10.02 5.16
N ALA A 30 5.05 10.86 4.14
CA ALA A 30 4.89 12.30 4.21
C ALA A 30 4.17 12.75 2.94
N ARG A 31 3.28 13.74 3.07
CA ARG A 31 2.33 14.21 2.05
C ARG A 31 1.20 13.21 1.75
N SER A 32 0.00 13.75 1.50
CA SER A 32 -1.26 13.01 1.44
C SER A 32 -1.31 11.96 0.31
N GLU A 33 -0.68 12.24 -0.83
CA GLU A 33 -0.61 11.33 -1.97
C GLU A 33 0.15 10.03 -1.67
N ARG A 34 1.01 10.04 -0.65
CA ARG A 34 1.78 8.87 -0.18
C ARG A 34 1.13 8.21 1.01
N THR A 35 0.70 8.99 2.00
CA THR A 35 0.05 8.46 3.21
C THR A 35 -1.27 7.77 2.88
N SER A 36 -2.00 8.21 1.85
CA SER A 36 -3.21 7.53 1.35
C SER A 36 -2.99 6.06 1.03
N LYS A 37 -1.84 5.70 0.44
CA LYS A 37 -1.51 4.31 0.08
C LYS A 37 -1.12 3.46 1.29
N TYR A 38 -0.39 4.04 2.23
CA TYR A 38 -0.14 3.39 3.53
C TYR A 38 -1.44 3.13 4.29
N ASN A 39 -2.32 4.12 4.36
CA ASN A 39 -3.61 3.99 5.01
C ASN A 39 -4.52 2.98 4.32
N GLN A 40 -4.35 2.77 3.01
CA GLN A 40 -5.05 1.72 2.28
C GLN A 40 -4.49 0.34 2.63
N LEU A 41 -3.16 0.19 2.74
CA LEU A 41 -2.56 -1.06 3.19
C LEU A 41 -3.03 -1.45 4.61
N LEU A 42 -3.14 -0.48 5.52
CA LEU A 42 -3.68 -0.71 6.87
C LEU A 42 -5.14 -1.17 6.82
N ARG A 43 -5.97 -0.55 5.98
CA ARG A 43 -7.37 -0.98 5.78
C ARG A 43 -7.46 -2.41 5.21
N ILE A 44 -6.63 -2.73 4.21
CA ILE A 44 -6.59 -4.07 3.62
C ILE A 44 -6.11 -5.10 4.66
N GLU A 45 -5.12 -4.76 5.48
CA GLU A 45 -4.67 -5.63 6.58
C GLU A 45 -5.82 -5.90 7.57
N GLU A 46 -6.53 -4.84 8.01
CA GLU A 46 -7.68 -4.96 8.90
C GLU A 46 -8.79 -5.83 8.28
N GLU A 47 -9.05 -5.71 6.97
CA GLU A 47 -10.04 -6.53 6.24
C GLU A 47 -9.62 -8.00 6.13
N LEU A 48 -8.34 -8.28 5.93
CA LEU A 48 -7.81 -9.65 5.82
C LEU A 48 -7.70 -10.37 7.17
N GLY A 49 -7.52 -9.62 8.27
CA GLY A 49 -7.39 -10.17 9.61
C GLY A 49 -6.27 -11.24 9.69
N GLU A 50 -6.61 -12.44 10.18
CA GLU A 50 -5.65 -13.54 10.34
C GLU A 50 -5.08 -14.07 9.01
N ALA A 51 -5.71 -13.75 7.87
CA ALA A 51 -5.20 -14.13 6.56
C ALA A 51 -4.07 -13.20 6.07
N ALA A 52 -3.89 -12.03 6.69
CA ALA A 52 -2.85 -11.08 6.31
C ALA A 52 -1.44 -11.67 6.52
N ARG A 53 -0.55 -11.43 5.57
CA ARG A 53 0.85 -11.87 5.63
C ARG A 53 1.77 -10.73 5.23
N PHE A 54 2.80 -10.52 6.04
CA PHE A 54 3.88 -9.59 5.75
C PHE A 54 5.11 -10.35 5.28
N ALA A 55 5.76 -9.85 4.22
CA ALA A 55 7.04 -10.38 3.79
C ALA A 55 8.07 -10.24 4.93
N GLN A 56 8.80 -11.31 5.22
CA GLN A 56 9.94 -11.30 6.13
C GLN A 56 11.21 -11.15 5.29
N LEU A 57 11.92 -10.02 5.48
CA LEU A 57 13.16 -9.67 4.78
C LEU A 57 14.37 -9.77 5.73
#